data_AF-A0AA52FIL3-F1
#
_entry.id   AF-A0AA52FIL3-F1
#
_cell.length_a   1.000
_cell.length_b   1.000
_cell.length_c   1.000
_cell.angle_alpha   90.00
_cell.angle_beta   90.00
_cell.angle_gamma   90.00
#
_symmetry.space_group_name_H-M   'P 1'
#
loop_
_entity.id
_entity.type
_entity.pdbx_description
1 polymer ?
#
loop_
_entity_poly.entity_id
_entity_poly.type
_entity_poly.pdbx_seq_one_letter_code
_entity_poly.pdbx_strand_id
1 'polypeptide(L)' 'MAGLAGFAAGLLPDLDAVVYGMSTDWSSGPVEGRVNDLKALKRSMFGRAKSPLLRKRLLLIAAGRRPRTGLKSP' A
#
# COMPACT_ATOMS: atom_id res chain seq x y z
N MET A 1 2.06 -2.14 29.91
CA MET A 1 1.01 -1.10 29.76
C MET A 1 1.46 0.19 29.08
N ALA A 2 2.77 0.49 28.95
CA ALA A 2 3.24 1.79 28.40
C ALA A 2 2.84 2.08 26.93
N GLY A 3 2.65 1.05 26.09
CA GLY A 3 2.30 1.26 24.67
C GLY A 3 0.86 1.71 24.42
N LEU A 4 -0.08 1.34 25.28
CA LEU A 4 -1.50 1.65 25.08
C LEU A 4 -1.83 3.12 25.37
N ALA A 5 -1.19 3.70 26.39
CA ALA A 5 -1.36 5.11 26.71
C ALA A 5 -0.84 6.03 25.60
N GLY A 6 0.31 5.69 25.00
CA GLY A 6 0.85 6.43 23.86
C GLY A 6 -0.02 6.31 22.61
N PHE A 7 -0.55 5.11 22.34
CA PHE A 7 -1.51 4.90 21.24
C PHE A 7 -2.79 5.72 21.43
N ALA A 8 -3.39 5.70 22.63
CA ALA A 8 -4.59 6.49 22.92
C ALA A 8 -4.33 8.01 22.80
N ALA A 9 -3.17 8.48 23.27
CA ALA A 9 -2.77 9.88 23.12
C ALA A 9 -2.58 10.29 21.64
N GLY A 10 -2.08 9.38 20.80
CA GLY A 10 -1.96 9.60 19.35
C GLY A 10 -3.28 9.56 18.59
N LEU A 11 -4.32 8.92 19.14
CA LEU A 11 -5.64 8.85 18.52
C LEU A 11 -6.45 10.13 18.69
N LEU A 12 -6.21 10.90 19.75
CA LEU A 12 -6.87 12.17 20.02
C LEU A 12 -6.70 13.21 18.89
N PRO A 13 -5.47 13.50 18.38
CA PRO A 13 -5.31 14.42 17.27
C PRO A 13 -5.86 13.88 15.94
N ASP A 14 -5.94 12.55 15.78
CA ASP A 14 -6.40 11.89 14.56
C ASP A 14 -7.89 11.51 14.60
N LEU A 15 -8.65 11.96 15.61
CA LEU A 15 -10.03 11.53 15.85
C LEU A 15 -10.94 11.75 14.63
N ASP A 16 -10.83 12.92 13.98
CA ASP A 16 -11.62 13.23 12.79
C ASP A 16 -11.33 12.23 11.67
N ALA A 17 -10.06 11.89 11.44
CA ALA A 17 -9.67 10.92 10.42
C ALA A 17 -10.23 9.51 10.73
N VAL A 18 -10.25 9.11 12.01
CA VAL A 18 -10.86 7.84 12.45
C VAL A 18 -12.37 7.84 12.21
N VAL A 19 -13.06 8.93 12.58
CA VAL A 19 -14.50 9.07 12.36
C VAL A 19 -14.84 9.04 10.87
N TYR A 20 -14.10 9.77 10.03
CA TYR A 20 -14.26 9.72 8.58
C TYR A 20 -13.95 8.34 8.00
N GLY A 21 -12.91 7.66 8.48
CA GLY A 21 -12.57 6.30 8.05
C GLY A 21 -13.65 5.26 8.38
N MET A 22 -14.49 5.51 9.39
CA MET A 22 -15.60 4.61 9.78
C MET A 22 -16.94 5.01 9.16
N SER A 23 -17.15 6.28 8.85
CA SER A 23 -18.43 6.82 8.35
C SER A 23 -18.50 6.97 6.84
N THR A 24 -17.38 6.85 6.14
CA THR A 24 -17.31 6.97 4.67
C THR A 24 -17.01 5.64 4.01
N ASP A 25 -17.47 5.46 2.77
CA ASP A 25 -17.13 4.29 1.95
C ASP A 25 -15.70 4.36 1.37
N TRP A 26 -14.97 5.45 1.62
CA TRP A 26 -13.64 5.67 1.08
C TRP A 26 -12.58 5.06 1.99
N SER A 27 -11.68 4.26 1.40
CA SER A 27 -10.56 3.67 2.15
C SER A 27 -9.21 3.95 1.47
N SER A 28 -8.19 4.13 2.30
CA SER A 28 -6.78 4.20 1.86
C SER A 28 -6.19 2.83 1.51
N GLY A 29 -6.89 1.73 1.81
CA GLY A 29 -6.40 0.35 1.68
C GLY A 29 -5.74 0.02 0.33
N PRO A 30 -6.38 0.32 -0.83
CA PRO A 30 -5.77 0.08 -2.14
C PRO A 30 -4.50 0.92 -2.40
N VAL A 31 -4.39 2.10 -1.80
CA VAL A 31 -3.20 2.96 -1.90
C VAL A 31 -2.09 2.42 -1.00
N GLU A 32 -2.42 2.10 0.24
CA GLU A 32 -1.49 1.52 1.21
C GLU A 32 -0.94 0.16 0.75
N GLY A 33 -1.77 -0.68 0.14
CA GLY A 33 -1.35 -1.95 -0.46
C GLY A 33 -0.30 -1.74 -1.56
N ARG A 34 -0.51 -0.75 -2.45
CA ARG A 34 0.49 -0.39 -3.48
C ARG A 34 1.78 0.14 -2.87
N VAL A 35 1.70 0.92 -1.79
CA VAL A 35 2.88 1.39 -1.06
C VAL A 35 3.60 0.23 -0.39
N ASN A 36 2.88 -0.74 0.17
CA ASN A 36 3.44 -1.93 0.77
C ASN A 36 4.18 -2.80 -0.27
N ASP A 37 3.59 -3.04 -1.44
CA ASP A 37 4.25 -3.73 -2.56
C ASP A 37 5.57 -3.06 -2.94
N LEU A 38 5.56 -1.72 -3.05
CA LEU A 38 6.75 -0.95 -3.34
C LEU A 38 7.82 -1.08 -2.25
N LYS A 39 7.42 -1.02 -0.96
CA LYS A 39 8.31 -1.23 0.19
C LYS A 39 8.90 -2.64 0.19
N ALA A 40 8.09 -3.66 -0.09
CA ALA A 40 8.52 -5.04 -0.19
C ALA A 40 9.55 -5.23 -1.30
N LEU A 41 9.29 -4.66 -2.49
CA LEU A 41 10.23 -4.66 -3.61
C LEU A 41 11.54 -3.93 -3.28
N LYS A 42 11.49 -2.81 -2.57
CA LYS A 42 12.70 -2.11 -2.10
C LYS A 42 13.50 -2.99 -1.13
N ARG A 43 12.81 -3.72 -0.25
CA ARG A 43 13.41 -4.57 0.78
C ARG A 43 14.03 -5.83 0.20
N SER A 44 13.40 -6.46 -0.80
CA SER A 44 14.01 -7.59 -1.53
C SER A 44 15.28 -7.20 -2.29
N MET A 45 15.47 -5.92 -2.56
CA MET A 45 16.68 -5.35 -3.15
C MET A 45 17.68 -4.83 -2.12
N PHE A 46 17.46 -5.11 -0.83
CA PHE A 46 18.29 -4.65 0.29
C PHE A 46 18.55 -3.14 0.26
N GLY A 47 17.56 -2.35 -0.19
CA GLY A 47 17.68 -0.89 -0.28
C GLY A 47 18.57 -0.35 -1.40
N ARG A 48 19.14 -1.22 -2.25
CA ARG A 48 20.09 -0.82 -3.31
C ARG A 48 19.43 -0.16 -4.54
N ALA A 49 18.11 -0.16 -4.60
CA ALA A 49 17.35 0.39 -5.73
C ALA A 49 17.03 1.88 -5.54
N LYS A 50 17.38 2.70 -6.54
CA LYS A 50 16.91 4.09 -6.69
C LYS A 50 15.53 4.12 -7.38
N SER A 51 14.80 5.23 -7.26
CA SER A 51 13.42 5.36 -7.75
C SER A 51 13.19 4.92 -9.21
N PRO A 52 14.10 5.16 -10.19
CA PRO A 52 13.86 4.71 -11.57
C PRO A 52 13.84 3.19 -11.71
N LEU A 53 14.68 2.48 -10.94
CA LEU A 53 14.77 1.02 -10.97
C LEU A 53 13.56 0.37 -10.28
N LEU A 54 13.13 0.93 -9.15
CA LEU A 54 11.90 0.49 -8.47
C LEU A 54 10.68 0.65 -9.38
N ARG A 55 10.56 1.77 -10.09
CA ARG A 55 9.45 2.00 -11.02
C ARG A 55 9.42 0.96 -12.15
N LYS A 56 10.55 0.69 -12.80
CA LYS A 56 10.66 -0.32 -13.86
C LYS A 56 10.26 -1.71 -13.36
N ARG A 57 10.75 -2.11 -12.18
CA ARG A 57 10.42 -3.41 -11.59
C ARG A 57 8.96 -3.52 -11.13
N LEU A 58 8.40 -2.46 -10.56
CA LEU A 58 6.99 -2.42 -10.18
C LEU A 58 6.08 -2.57 -11.41
N LEU A 59 6.39 -1.87 -12.51
CA LEU A 59 5.65 -2.00 -13.77
C LEU A 59 5.75 -3.41 -14.35
N LEU A 60 6.93 -4.03 -14.28
CA LEU A 60 7.12 -5.42 -14.71
C LEU A 60 6.25 -6.39 -13.89
N ILE A 61 6.26 -6.27 -12.57
CA ILE A 61 5.42 -7.10 -11.68
C ILE A 61 3.93 -6.84 -11.96
N ALA A 62 3.53 -5.58 -12.13
CA ALA A 62 2.14 -5.22 -12.44
C ALA A 62 1.68 -5.78 -13.79
N ALA A 63 2.54 -5.76 -14.82
CA ALA A 63 2.26 -6.34 -16.12
C ALA A 63 2.07 -7.86 -16.04
N GLY A 64 2.84 -8.55 -15.19
CA GLY A 64 2.68 -9.98 -14.91
C GLY A 64 1.43 -10.34 -14.09
N ARG A 65 0.86 -9.38 -13.33
CA ARG A 65 -0.37 -9.55 -12.54
C ARG A 65 -1.66 -9.37 -13.33
N ARG A 66 -1.62 -8.96 -14.60
CA ARG A 66 -2.85 -8.91 -15.41
C ARG A 66 -3.45 -10.31 -15.48
N PRO A 67 -4.73 -10.51 -15.12
CA PRO A 67 -5.40 -11.76 -15.43
C PRO A 67 -5.25 -11.96 -16.94
N ARG A 68 -4.81 -13.15 -17.37
CA ARG A 68 -4.96 -13.59 -18.76
C ARG A 68 -6.46 -13.74 -19.00
N THR A 69 -7.19 -12.62 -19.11
CA THR A 69 -8.56 -12.62 -19.61
C THR A 69 -8.48 -13.26 -20.98
N GLY A 70 -9.09 -14.44 -21.07
CA GLY A 70 -8.93 -15.35 -22.18
C GLY A 70 -9.15 -14.65 -23.52
N LEU A 71 -8.25 -14.96 -24.44
CA LEU A 71 -8.54 -14.92 -25.87
C LEU A 71 -9.86 -15.66 -26.10
N LYS A 72 -10.99 -14.95 -26.22
CA LYS A 72 -12.11 -15.47 -26.99
C LYS A 72 -11.76 -15.22 -28.45
N SER A 73 -11.18 -16.25 -29.07
CA SER A 73 -11.13 -16.41 -30.53
C SER A 73 -12.57 -16.54 -31.07
N PRO A 74 -12.84 -16.12 -32.33
CA PRO A 74 -14.18 -15.89 -32.87
C PRO A 74 -15.10 -17.12 -32.84
#